data_AF-A0AAD6ZCR0-F1
#
_entry.id   AF-A0AAD6ZCR0-F1
#
_cell.length_a   1.000
_cell.length_b   1.000
_cell.length_c   1.000
_cell.angle_alpha   90.00
_cell.angle_beta   90.00
_cell.angle_gamma   90.00
#
_symmetry.space_group_name_H-M   'P 1'
#
loop_
_entity.id
_entity.type
_entity.pdbx_description
1 polymer ?
#
loop_
_entity_poly.entity_id
_entity_poly.type
_entity_poly.pdbx_seq_one_letter_code
_entity_poly.pdbx_strand_id
1 'polypeptide(L)'
;MLGNPRPPARPRRVPNRIPITLSDSRAVSAAALIAYIDRMEELCPLLPVSVPEGIPDDSPATIDGKIFRVVNHVYGVESQDPAPTFTRRMDVLFKRDCRNAIGRLHYIRRGPHGMILFVQYLRTIKWNTDGIPFTTAALKLSEVVKEMEVIWCMNNLP
;
A
#
# COMPACT_ATOMS: atom_id res chain seq x y z
N MET A 1 -34.76 28.09 -17.41
CA MET A 1 -33.59 27.99 -16.51
C MET A 1 -32.47 27.32 -17.30
N LEU A 2 -31.47 28.09 -17.73
CA LEU A 2 -30.33 27.60 -18.53
C LEU A 2 -29.18 27.27 -17.56
N GLY A 3 -28.77 25.99 -17.56
CA GLY A 3 -27.71 25.48 -16.69
C GLY A 3 -26.32 25.97 -17.14
N ASN A 4 -25.55 26.52 -16.20
CA ASN A 4 -24.16 26.91 -16.43
C ASN A 4 -23.26 25.70 -16.72
N PRO A 5 -22.31 25.78 -17.68
CA PRO A 5 -21.31 24.74 -17.90
C PRO A 5 -20.24 24.76 -16.80
N ARG A 6 -19.83 23.56 -16.34
CA ARG A 6 -18.74 23.39 -15.36
C ARG A 6 -17.40 23.83 -15.96
N PRO A 7 -16.50 24.47 -15.17
CA PRO A 7 -15.17 24.83 -15.64
C PRO A 7 -14.26 23.60 -15.81
N PRO A 8 -13.27 23.66 -16.71
CA PRO A 8 -12.35 22.54 -16.97
C PRO A 8 -11.43 22.27 -15.77
N ALA A 9 -11.17 20.98 -15.53
CA ALA A 9 -10.30 20.50 -14.46
C ALA A 9 -8.86 21.02 -14.63
N ARG A 10 -8.25 21.51 -13.54
CA ARG A 10 -6.84 21.95 -13.54
C ARG A 10 -5.91 20.78 -13.90
N PRO A 11 -4.83 21.03 -14.66
CA PRO A 11 -3.78 20.04 -14.86
C PRO A 11 -3.15 19.67 -13.51
N ARG A 12 -3.14 18.37 -13.20
CA ARG A 12 -2.49 17.83 -11.99
C ARG A 12 -1.00 18.12 -12.07
N ARG A 13 -0.48 18.93 -11.13
CA ARG A 13 0.97 19.12 -10.95
C ARG A 13 1.60 17.76 -10.70
N VAL A 14 2.59 17.42 -11.52
CA VAL A 14 3.47 16.28 -11.29
C VAL A 14 4.27 16.58 -10.01
N PRO A 15 4.18 15.78 -8.94
CA PRO A 15 5.01 15.99 -7.78
C PRO A 15 6.46 15.63 -8.11
N ASN A 16 7.35 16.50 -7.65
CA ASN A 16 8.79 16.45 -7.84
C ASN A 16 9.33 15.07 -7.40
N ARG A 17 10.10 14.40 -8.26
CA ARG A 17 10.75 13.11 -7.94
C ARG A 17 11.66 13.30 -6.72
N ILE A 18 11.33 12.70 -5.58
CA ILE A 18 12.32 12.43 -4.54
C ILE A 18 13.10 11.19 -5.00
N PRO A 19 14.41 11.29 -5.31
CA PRO A 19 15.19 10.11 -5.63
C PRO A 19 15.43 9.33 -4.34
N ILE A 20 14.68 8.25 -4.12
CA ILE A 20 15.02 7.26 -3.09
C ILE A 20 16.16 6.41 -3.64
N THR A 21 17.40 6.89 -3.50
CA THR A 21 18.59 6.11 -3.85
C THR A 21 18.78 5.01 -2.81
N LEU A 22 18.51 3.75 -3.20
CA LEU A 22 18.98 2.55 -2.51
C LEU A 22 20.51 2.48 -2.64
N SER A 23 21.25 3.30 -1.90
CA SER A 23 22.67 3.10 -1.66
C SER A 23 23.13 4.04 -0.54
N ASP A 24 22.72 3.76 0.68
CA ASP A 24 23.43 4.33 1.82
C ASP A 24 23.40 3.29 2.95
N SER A 25 24.58 2.81 3.32
CA SER A 25 24.85 1.97 4.50
C SER A 25 24.66 2.78 5.80
N ARG A 26 23.64 3.64 5.84
CA ARG A 26 23.21 4.39 7.00
C ARG A 26 22.22 3.51 7.74
N ALA A 27 22.35 3.46 9.07
CA ALA A 27 21.38 2.79 9.92
C ALA A 27 19.96 3.22 9.49
N VAL A 28 19.17 2.27 9.01
CA VAL A 28 17.77 2.52 8.68
C VAL A 28 17.12 3.09 9.93
N SER A 29 16.50 4.26 9.82
CA SER A 29 15.85 4.93 10.95
C SER A 29 14.34 4.89 10.80
N ALA A 30 13.59 5.18 11.87
CA ALA A 30 12.15 5.36 11.80
C ALA A 30 11.75 6.43 10.76
N ALA A 31 12.56 7.49 10.60
CA ALA A 31 12.31 8.51 9.58
C ALA A 31 12.39 7.93 8.15
N ALA A 32 13.31 7.00 7.90
CA ALA A 32 13.38 6.30 6.61
C ALA A 32 12.15 5.42 6.36
N LEU A 33 11.63 4.75 7.40
CA LEU A 33 10.39 3.97 7.30
C LEU A 33 9.18 4.87 7.02
N ILE A 34 9.09 6.00 7.70
CA ILE A 34 8.05 7.01 7.47
C ILE A 34 8.11 7.52 6.03
N ALA A 35 9.29 7.77 5.48
CA ALA A 35 9.44 8.20 4.08
C ALA A 35 8.90 7.16 3.08
N TYR A 36 9.04 5.85 3.36
CA TYR A 36 8.39 4.82 2.53
C TYR A 36 6.86 4.89 2.64
N ILE A 37 6.31 5.11 3.84
CA ILE A 37 4.86 5.23 4.06
C ILE A 37 4.32 6.46 3.33
N ASP A 38 4.98 7.61 3.46
CA ASP A 38 4.64 8.85 2.75
C ASP A 38 4.62 8.59 1.23
N ARG A 39 5.64 7.90 0.72
CA ARG A 39 5.72 7.55 -0.70
C ARG A 39 4.59 6.64 -1.15
N MET A 40 4.19 5.66 -0.35
CA MET A 40 3.02 4.83 -0.64
C MET A 40 1.75 5.68 -0.68
N GLU A 41 1.57 6.59 0.28
CA GLU A 41 0.41 7.48 0.36
C GLU A 41 0.28 8.38 -0.89
N GLU A 42 1.40 8.90 -1.40
CA GLU A 42 1.45 9.65 -2.66
C GLU A 42 1.06 8.82 -3.88
N LEU A 43 1.45 7.54 -3.91
CA LEU A 43 1.19 6.63 -5.02
C LEU A 43 -0.23 6.06 -5.00
N CYS A 44 -0.86 5.91 -3.82
CA CYS A 44 -2.23 5.44 -3.66
C CYS A 44 -3.25 6.06 -4.64
N PRO A 45 -3.37 7.40 -4.76
CA PRO A 45 -4.33 8.03 -5.68
C PRO A 45 -3.95 7.90 -7.16
N LEU A 46 -2.72 7.47 -7.46
CA LEU A 46 -2.22 7.28 -8.82
C LEU A 46 -2.40 5.83 -9.30
N LEU A 47 -2.65 4.91 -8.38
CA LEU A 47 -2.90 3.53 -8.75
C LEU A 47 -4.25 3.41 -9.49
N PRO A 48 -4.27 2.68 -10.61
CA PRO A 48 -5.50 2.42 -11.35
C PRO A 48 -6.44 1.59 -10.47
N VAL A 49 -7.58 2.19 -10.11
CA VAL A 49 -8.60 1.53 -9.32
C VAL A 49 -9.18 0.39 -10.14
N SER A 50 -8.98 -0.85 -9.69
CA SER A 50 -9.66 -2.02 -10.22
C SER A 50 -10.55 -2.56 -9.13
N VAL A 51 -11.78 -2.06 -9.09
CA VAL A 51 -12.88 -2.73 -8.38
C VAL A 51 -13.52 -3.63 -9.43
N PRO A 52 -13.42 -4.97 -9.37
CA PRO A 52 -14.28 -5.82 -10.17
C PRO A 52 -15.74 -5.39 -10.01
N GLU A 53 -16.38 -5.04 -11.14
CA GLU A 53 -17.80 -4.72 -11.17
C GLU A 53 -18.62 -5.88 -10.60
N GLY A 54 -19.57 -5.56 -9.71
CA GLY A 54 -20.59 -6.52 -9.27
C GLY A 54 -20.39 -7.19 -7.91
N ILE A 55 -19.56 -6.67 -7.01
CA ILE A 55 -19.35 -7.28 -5.68
C ILE A 55 -20.04 -6.43 -4.59
N PRO A 56 -21.09 -6.95 -3.93
CA PRO A 56 -21.64 -6.36 -2.71
C PRO A 56 -20.59 -6.40 -1.60
N ASP A 57 -20.48 -5.29 -0.88
CA ASP A 57 -19.40 -4.97 0.09
C ASP A 57 -19.35 -5.91 1.33
N ASP A 58 -20.28 -6.86 1.46
CA ASP A 58 -20.55 -7.55 2.73
C ASP A 58 -20.34 -9.08 2.72
N SER A 59 -19.79 -9.69 1.65
CA SER A 59 -19.54 -11.14 1.64
C SER A 59 -18.10 -11.50 2.04
N PRO A 60 -17.88 -12.21 3.17
CA PRO A 60 -16.54 -12.56 3.66
C PRO A 60 -15.78 -13.58 2.80
N ALA A 61 -16.41 -14.14 1.76
CA ALA A 61 -15.90 -15.24 0.96
C ALA A 61 -15.43 -14.85 -0.45
N THR A 62 -15.71 -13.64 -0.94
CA THR A 62 -15.18 -13.19 -2.22
C THR A 62 -13.76 -12.68 -2.03
N ILE A 63 -12.87 -13.08 -2.93
CA ILE A 63 -11.41 -12.90 -2.92
C ILE A 63 -10.95 -11.42 -2.85
N ASP A 64 -11.88 -10.47 -2.75
CA ASP A 64 -11.73 -9.09 -3.15
C ASP A 64 -11.35 -8.09 -2.04
N GLY A 65 -11.12 -8.56 -0.82
CA GLY A 65 -10.69 -7.69 0.28
C GLY A 65 -9.44 -8.17 0.98
N LYS A 66 -8.46 -8.83 0.32
CA LYS A 66 -7.34 -9.48 1.06
C LYS A 66 -6.62 -8.51 2.01
N ILE A 67 -6.32 -7.28 1.57
CA ILE A 67 -5.76 -6.25 2.46
C ILE A 67 -6.72 -5.90 3.58
N PHE A 68 -7.98 -5.61 3.26
CA PHE A 68 -9.04 -5.37 4.24
C PHE A 68 -9.18 -6.47 5.28
N ARG A 69 -9.26 -7.73 4.87
CA ARG A 69 -9.34 -8.88 5.76
C ARG A 69 -8.11 -8.98 6.64
N VAL A 70 -6.92 -8.85 6.09
CA VAL A 70 -5.69 -9.01 6.89
C VAL A 70 -5.50 -7.88 7.89
N VAL A 71 -5.84 -6.66 7.50
CA VAL A 71 -5.73 -5.48 8.36
C VAL A 71 -6.84 -5.48 9.43
N ASN A 72 -8.08 -5.81 9.08
CA ASN A 72 -9.25 -5.67 9.96
C ASN A 72 -9.73 -6.96 10.64
N HIS A 73 -9.49 -8.15 10.07
CA HIS A 73 -10.16 -9.40 10.51
C HIS A 73 -9.26 -10.61 10.77
N VAL A 74 -8.11 -10.77 10.12
CA VAL A 74 -7.44 -12.09 10.08
C VAL A 74 -6.71 -12.45 11.38
N TYR A 75 -6.54 -11.54 12.34
CA TYR A 75 -6.00 -11.91 13.65
C TYR A 75 -6.78 -11.24 14.77
N GLY A 76 -7.99 -11.74 15.04
CA GLY A 76 -8.79 -11.46 16.25
C GLY A 76 -8.13 -11.83 17.58
N VAL A 77 -6.80 -11.96 17.58
CA VAL A 77 -5.95 -11.91 18.75
C VAL A 77 -4.84 -10.97 18.32
N GLU A 78 -4.86 -9.74 18.85
CA GLU A 78 -3.66 -8.93 18.93
C GLU A 78 -2.59 -9.84 19.53
N SER A 79 -1.67 -10.32 18.70
CA SER A 79 -0.41 -10.80 19.25
C SER A 79 0.10 -9.63 20.09
N GLN A 80 0.28 -9.84 21.39
CA GLN A 80 0.83 -8.82 22.29
C GLN A 80 2.17 -8.27 21.78
N ASP A 81 2.80 -8.96 20.83
CA ASP A 81 4.01 -8.54 20.15
C ASP A 81 3.75 -7.92 18.75
N PRO A 82 4.06 -6.62 18.56
CA PRO A 82 3.94 -5.93 17.27
C PRO A 82 4.86 -6.48 16.17
N ALA A 83 6.04 -7.01 16.48
CA ALA A 83 7.03 -7.39 15.47
C ALA A 83 6.67 -8.67 14.68
N PRO A 84 6.25 -9.77 15.33
CA PRO A 84 5.67 -10.93 14.67
C PRO A 84 4.41 -10.57 13.89
N THR A 85 3.57 -9.68 14.43
CA THR A 85 2.33 -9.23 13.78
C THR A 85 2.63 -8.53 12.47
N PHE A 86 3.56 -7.56 12.48
CA PHE A 86 4.00 -6.87 11.27
C PHE A 86 4.54 -7.85 10.23
N THR A 87 5.47 -8.72 10.63
CA THR A 87 6.09 -9.69 9.71
C THR A 87 5.05 -10.61 9.09
N ARG A 88 4.13 -11.13 9.90
CA ARG A 88 3.05 -12.00 9.45
C ARG A 88 2.10 -11.29 8.48
N ARG A 89 1.69 -10.05 8.77
CA ARG A 89 0.85 -9.25 7.86
C ARG A 89 1.56 -9.01 6.52
N MET A 90 2.83 -8.62 6.54
CA MET A 90 3.61 -8.45 5.32
C MET A 90 3.68 -9.74 4.49
N ASP A 91 3.95 -10.86 5.16
CA ASP A 91 4.01 -12.16 4.50
C ASP A 91 2.67 -12.55 3.87
N VAL A 92 1.56 -12.39 4.59
CA VAL A 92 0.23 -12.77 4.07
C VAL A 92 -0.22 -11.85 2.93
N LEU A 93 0.23 -10.59 2.90
CA LEU A 93 -0.17 -9.61 1.88
C LEU A 93 0.69 -9.63 0.62
N PHE A 94 1.97 -9.97 0.77
CA PHE A 94 2.96 -9.73 -0.29
C PHE A 94 3.75 -10.97 -0.70
N LYS A 95 3.39 -12.16 -0.20
CA LYS A 95 3.94 -13.44 -0.69
C LYS A 95 3.54 -13.73 -2.14
N ARG A 96 4.23 -14.70 -2.74
CA ARG A 96 4.06 -15.09 -4.15
C ARG A 96 2.64 -15.54 -4.50
N ASP A 97 1.91 -16.13 -3.55
CA ASP A 97 0.50 -16.51 -3.68
C ASP A 97 -0.46 -15.30 -3.80
N CYS A 98 0.02 -14.10 -3.44
CA CYS A 98 -0.73 -12.85 -3.53
C CYS A 98 -0.59 -12.16 -4.89
N ARG A 99 0.22 -12.73 -5.79
CA ARG A 99 0.51 -12.18 -7.10
C ARG A 99 -0.42 -12.80 -8.15
N ASN A 100 -0.86 -12.00 -9.11
CA ASN A 100 -1.67 -12.44 -10.24
C ASN A 100 -0.84 -13.32 -11.21
N ALA A 101 -1.47 -13.81 -12.29
CA ALA A 101 -0.81 -14.65 -13.29
C ALA A 101 0.44 -14.02 -13.94
N ILE A 102 0.56 -12.69 -13.89
CA ILE A 102 1.69 -11.91 -14.42
C ILE A 102 2.73 -11.59 -13.32
N GLY A 103 2.58 -12.18 -12.13
CA GLY A 103 3.49 -11.98 -11.01
C GLY A 103 3.32 -10.65 -10.26
N ARG A 104 2.19 -9.96 -10.41
CA ARG A 104 1.96 -8.62 -9.84
C ARG A 104 0.98 -8.61 -8.68
N LEU A 105 1.19 -7.73 -7.70
CA LEU A 105 0.26 -7.56 -6.57
C LEU A 105 -1.02 -6.87 -7.04
N HIS A 106 -2.12 -7.62 -7.19
CA HIS A 106 -3.39 -7.05 -7.70
C HIS A 106 -4.27 -6.44 -6.60
N TYR A 107 -4.17 -6.92 -5.35
CA TYR A 107 -4.99 -6.42 -4.25
C TYR A 107 -4.72 -4.96 -3.86
N ILE A 108 -3.57 -4.41 -4.25
CA ILE A 108 -3.19 -3.03 -3.91
C ILE A 108 -4.05 -1.99 -4.63
N ARG A 109 -4.72 -2.38 -5.73
CA ARG A 109 -5.54 -1.54 -6.62
C ARG A 109 -7.01 -1.36 -6.16
N ARG A 110 -7.38 -1.90 -4.99
CA ARG A 110 -8.76 -1.92 -4.47
C ARG A 110 -9.22 -0.61 -3.80
N GLY A 111 -8.58 0.52 -4.13
CA GLY A 111 -8.92 1.83 -3.57
C GLY A 111 -8.86 1.86 -2.03
N PRO A 112 -9.92 2.32 -1.33
CA PRO A 112 -9.95 2.39 0.14
C PRO A 112 -9.64 1.06 0.84
N HIS A 113 -10.04 -0.07 0.27
CA HIS A 113 -9.82 -1.42 0.82
C HIS A 113 -8.50 -2.05 0.38
N GLY A 114 -7.74 -1.33 -0.46
CA GLY A 114 -6.43 -1.72 -0.97
C GLY A 114 -5.30 -1.03 -0.21
N MET A 115 -4.39 -0.39 -0.94
CA MET A 115 -3.19 0.19 -0.33
C MET A 115 -3.49 1.33 0.66
N ILE A 116 -4.60 2.06 0.51
CA ILE A 116 -4.99 3.12 1.45
C ILE A 116 -5.12 2.57 2.87
N LEU A 117 -5.85 1.46 3.05
CA LEU A 117 -6.01 0.82 4.35
C LEU A 117 -4.68 0.26 4.90
N PHE A 118 -3.82 -0.25 4.02
CA PHE A 118 -2.50 -0.72 4.44
C PHE A 118 -1.61 0.43 4.94
N VAL A 119 -1.62 1.58 4.25
CA VAL A 119 -0.93 2.80 4.71
C VAL A 119 -1.48 3.25 6.05
N GLN A 120 -2.80 3.28 6.23
CA GLN A 120 -3.42 3.60 7.52
C GLN A 120 -2.94 2.67 8.64
N TYR A 121 -2.85 1.37 8.38
CA TYR A 121 -2.25 0.43 9.33
C TYR A 121 -0.78 0.76 9.64
N LEU A 122 0.07 1.03 8.64
CA LEU A 122 1.48 1.35 8.89
C LEU A 122 1.65 2.63 9.73
N ARG A 123 0.70 3.56 9.67
CA ARG A 123 0.69 4.78 10.50
C ARG A 123 0.36 4.52 11.97
N THR A 124 -0.27 3.38 12.30
CA THR A 124 -0.54 3.04 13.71
C THR A 124 0.66 2.42 14.43
N ILE A 125 1.66 1.95 13.67
CA ILE A 125 2.86 1.31 14.20
C ILE A 125 3.77 2.36 14.84
N LYS A 126 4.19 2.11 16.08
CA LYS A 126 5.20 2.92 16.78
C LYS A 126 6.59 2.34 16.50
N TRP A 127 7.14 2.68 15.34
CA TRP A 127 8.41 2.13 14.83
C TRP A 127 9.55 2.08 15.86
N ASN A 128 9.70 3.10 16.71
CA ASN A 128 10.77 3.13 17.72
C ASN A 128 10.56 2.20 18.93
N THR A 129 9.32 1.85 19.26
CA THR A 129 8.97 1.16 20.52
C THR A 129 8.43 -0.25 20.32
N ASP A 130 7.99 -0.56 19.11
CA ASP A 130 7.31 -1.82 18.77
C ASP A 130 8.27 -2.99 18.50
N GLY A 131 9.57 -2.80 18.74
CA GLY A 131 10.59 -3.85 18.59
C GLY A 131 10.79 -4.36 17.15
N ILE A 132 10.22 -3.69 16.15
CA ILE A 132 10.31 -4.10 14.75
C ILE A 132 11.71 -3.77 14.21
N PRO A 133 12.47 -4.76 13.70
CA PRO A 133 13.78 -4.49 13.12
C PRO A 133 13.67 -3.57 11.90
N PHE A 134 14.32 -2.40 11.96
CA PHE A 134 14.24 -1.38 10.92
C PHE A 134 14.71 -1.86 9.55
N THR A 135 15.77 -2.66 9.50
CA THR A 135 16.27 -3.25 8.25
C THR A 135 15.23 -4.15 7.58
N THR A 136 14.60 -5.03 8.34
CA THR A 136 13.54 -5.93 7.85
C THR A 136 12.32 -5.14 7.36
N ALA A 137 11.90 -4.13 8.13
CA ALA A 137 10.79 -3.26 7.73
C ALA A 137 11.10 -2.48 6.45
N ALA A 138 12.28 -1.86 6.36
CA ALA A 138 12.67 -1.09 5.17
C ALA A 138 12.75 -1.97 3.92
N LEU A 139 13.30 -3.17 4.01
CA LEU A 139 13.33 -4.11 2.89
C LEU A 139 11.91 -4.37 2.37
N LYS A 140 11.01 -4.80 3.26
CA LYS A 140 9.63 -5.14 2.89
C LYS A 140 8.83 -3.93 2.39
N LEU A 141 8.98 -2.75 3.01
CA LEU A 141 8.30 -1.53 2.56
C LEU A 141 8.84 -1.04 1.20
N SER A 142 10.16 -1.12 0.98
CA SER A 142 10.77 -0.73 -0.29
C SER A 142 10.29 -1.60 -1.46
N GLU A 143 10.06 -2.90 -1.23
CA GLU A 143 9.51 -3.81 -2.24
C GLU A 143 8.07 -3.43 -2.61
N VAL A 144 7.25 -3.07 -1.64
CA VAL A 144 5.88 -2.62 -1.88
C VAL A 144 5.87 -1.30 -2.65
N VAL A 145 6.71 -0.32 -2.30
CA VAL A 145 6.84 0.94 -3.05
C VAL A 145 7.24 0.66 -4.50
N LYS A 146 8.27 -0.17 -4.73
CA LYS A 146 8.72 -0.55 -6.08
C LYS A 146 7.59 -1.18 -6.87
N GLU A 147 6.83 -2.08 -6.26
CA GLU A 147 5.69 -2.70 -6.93
C GLU A 147 4.64 -1.65 -7.34
N MET A 148 4.26 -0.75 -6.43
CA MET A 148 3.31 0.34 -6.69
C MET A 148 3.77 1.21 -7.85
N GLU A 149 5.05 1.59 -7.88
CA GLU A 149 5.62 2.38 -8.96
C GLU A 149 5.55 1.65 -10.30
N VAL A 150 5.86 0.35 -10.34
CA VAL A 150 5.76 -0.38 -11.61
C VAL A 150 4.30 -0.57 -12.03
N ILE A 151 3.36 -0.81 -11.11
CA ILE A 151 1.92 -0.87 -11.47
C ILE A 151 1.46 0.48 -12.00
N TRP A 152 1.85 1.58 -11.37
CA TRP A 152 1.56 2.92 -11.86
C TRP A 152 2.13 3.13 -13.27
N CYS A 153 3.41 2.82 -13.51
CA CYS A 153 4.04 2.93 -14.82
C CYS A 153 3.31 2.11 -15.89
N MET A 154 2.99 0.84 -15.61
CA MET A 154 2.30 -0.05 -16.56
C MET A 154 0.93 0.46 -17.02
N ASN A 155 0.27 1.30 -16.22
CA ASN A 155 -1.07 1.82 -16.55
C ASN A 155 -1.05 3.28 -17.04
N ASN A 156 0.12 3.91 -17.08
CA ASN A 156 0.32 5.28 -17.56
C ASN A 156 1.32 5.36 -18.74
N LEU A 157 1.81 4.21 -19.22
CA LEU A 157 2.57 4.12 -20.48
C LEU A 157 1.56 4.07 -21.65
N PRO A 158 1.79 4.83 -22.73
CA PRO A 158 0.92 4.90 -23.90
C PRO A 158 0.89 3.60 -24.71
#